data_AF-A0A2H9RES0-F1
#
_entry.id   AF-A0A2H9RES0-F1
#
_cell.length_a   1.000
_cell.length_b   1.000
_cell.length_c   1.000
_cell.angle_alpha   90.00
_cell.angle_beta   90.00
_cell.angle_gamma   90.00
#
_symmetry.space_group_name_H-M   'P 1'
#
loop_
_entity.id
_entity.type
_entity.pdbx_description
1 polymer ?
#
loop_
_entity_poly.entity_id
_entity_poly.type
_entity_poly.pdbx_seq_one_letter_code
_entity_poly.pdbx_strand_id
1 'polypeptide(L)'
;MRNESPTPQTANETEADFLHCMLAGLRRQPKSIPPKFFYDARGSHLFDLICATPEYYPTRTETAILERYGAQMAARIGASCRLIELGSGSA
;
A
#
# COMPACT_ATOMS: atom_id res chain seq x y z
N MET A 1 -9.84 27.00 -8.00
CA MET A 1 -8.68 26.24 -7.49
C MET A 1 -8.30 25.22 -8.54
N ARG A 2 -7.06 25.30 -9.07
CA ARG A 2 -6.56 24.35 -10.07
C ARG A 2 -6.37 23.00 -9.37
N ASN A 3 -7.07 21.99 -9.86
CA ASN A 3 -6.92 20.62 -9.41
C ASN A 3 -5.79 20.03 -10.25
N GLU A 4 -4.56 20.13 -9.75
CA GLU A 4 -3.42 19.46 -10.38
C GLU A 4 -3.58 17.97 -10.12
N SER A 5 -4.01 17.23 -11.15
CA SER A 5 -3.96 15.77 -11.16
C SER A 5 -2.53 15.32 -10.85
N PRO A 6 -2.31 14.32 -9.98
CA PRO A 6 -0.97 13.80 -9.76
C PRO A 6 -0.43 13.28 -11.10
N THR A 7 0.69 13.86 -11.54
CA THR A 7 1.39 13.46 -12.76
C THR A 7 1.68 11.96 -12.69
N PRO A 8 1.35 11.17 -13.72
CA PRO A 8 1.74 9.76 -13.76
C PRO A 8 3.27 9.69 -13.71
N GLN A 9 3.81 9.08 -12.65
CA GLN A 9 5.25 8.81 -12.53
C GLN A 9 5.64 7.91 -13.69
N THR A 10 6.59 8.37 -14.50
CA THR A 10 7.03 7.63 -15.68
C THR A 10 7.87 6.42 -15.26
N ALA A 11 7.78 5.29 -15.98
CA ALA A 11 8.50 4.05 -15.64
C ALA A 11 10.02 4.25 -15.44
N ASN A 12 10.59 5.27 -16.09
CA ASN A 12 12.00 5.64 -16.01
C ASN A 12 12.36 6.29 -14.64
N GLU A 13 11.42 7.00 -14.01
CA GLU A 13 11.61 7.59 -12.67
C GLU A 13 11.57 6.52 -11.58
N THR A 14 10.74 5.48 -11.76
CA THR A 14 10.66 4.33 -10.83
C THR A 14 11.93 3.47 -10.87
N GLU A 15 12.52 3.25 -12.05
CA GLU A 15 13.76 2.50 -12.20
C GLU A 15 14.96 3.26 -11.63
N ALA A 16 15.02 4.58 -11.86
CA ALA A 16 16.04 5.45 -11.28
C ALA A 16 15.97 5.49 -9.74
N ASP A 17 14.77 5.57 -9.16
CA ASP A 17 14.54 5.52 -7.71
C ASP A 17 14.95 4.16 -7.12
N PHE A 18 14.62 3.05 -7.80
CA PHE A 18 15.02 1.70 -7.39
C PHE A 18 16.55 1.56 -7.31
N LEU A 19 17.27 1.90 -8.38
CA LEU A 19 18.73 1.80 -8.42
C LEU A 19 19.38 2.65 -7.33
N HIS A 20 18.92 3.90 -7.18
CA HIS A 20 19.43 4.81 -6.16
C HIS A 20 19.26 4.21 -4.75
N CYS A 21 18.05 3.75 -4.42
CA CYS A 21 17.75 3.15 -3.12
C CYS A 21 18.57 1.88 -2.86
N MET A 22 18.74 1.02 -3.86
CA MET A 22 19.54 -0.21 -3.72
C MET A 22 21.01 0.10 -3.46
N LEU A 23 21.62 0.99 -4.24
CA LEU A 23 23.02 1.37 -4.06
C LEU A 23 23.25 2.01 -2.69
N ALA A 24 22.37 2.92 -2.27
CA ALA A 24 22.46 3.56 -0.96
C ALA A 24 22.31 2.53 0.18
N GLY A 25 21.31 1.65 0.10
CA GLY A 25 21.01 0.65 1.12
C GLY A 25 22.08 -0.42 1.30
N LEU A 26 22.65 -0.92 0.20
CA LEU A 26 23.67 -1.97 0.22
C LEU A 26 25.06 -1.46 0.65
N ARG A 27 25.32 -0.15 0.55
CA ARG A 27 26.54 0.51 1.05
C ARG A 27 26.52 0.78 2.56
N ARG A 28 25.36 0.72 3.22
CA ARG A 28 25.23 1.00 4.67
C ARG A 28 25.71 -0.16 5.55
N GLN A 29 26.02 0.16 6.81
CA GLN A 29 26.26 -0.79 7.90
C GLN A 29 25.36 -0.42 9.11
N PRO A 30 24.33 -1.23 9.43
CA PRO A 30 23.90 -2.43 8.73
C PRO A 30 23.29 -2.12 7.35
N LYS A 31 23.33 -3.10 6.44
CA LYS A 31 22.67 -3.02 5.13
C LYS A 31 21.16 -3.00 5.31
N SER A 32 20.45 -2.26 4.46
CA SER A 32 18.99 -2.17 4.50
C SER A 32 18.41 -1.98 3.11
N ILE A 33 17.19 -2.46 2.87
CA ILE A 33 16.43 -2.21 1.64
C ILE A 33 15.04 -1.65 1.99
N PRO A 34 14.51 -0.66 1.25
CA PRO A 34 13.16 -0.16 1.49
C PRO A 34 12.11 -1.25 1.25
N PRO A 35 11.11 -1.42 2.13
CA PRO A 35 10.12 -2.49 2.03
C PRO A 35 9.16 -2.32 0.84
N LYS A 36 9.05 -1.11 0.26
CA LYS A 36 8.23 -0.88 -0.94
C LYS A 36 8.62 -1.78 -2.13
N PHE A 37 9.87 -2.25 -2.16
CA PHE A 37 10.36 -3.16 -3.20
C PHE A 37 10.04 -4.62 -2.95
N PHE A 38 9.36 -4.97 -1.84
CA PHE A 38 8.81 -6.30 -1.65
C PHE A 38 7.56 -6.56 -2.48
N TYR A 39 6.91 -5.52 -3.02
CA TYR A 39 5.61 -5.63 -3.66
C TYR A 39 5.69 -5.63 -5.20
N ASP A 40 6.60 -6.43 -5.76
CA ASP A 40 6.47 -6.80 -7.18
C ASP A 40 5.28 -7.76 -7.38
N ALA A 41 5.04 -8.25 -8.61
CA ALA A 41 3.92 -9.15 -8.87
C ALA A 41 3.94 -10.41 -7.98
N ARG A 42 5.12 -10.98 -7.74
CA ARG A 42 5.26 -12.19 -6.93
C ARG A 42 5.14 -11.87 -5.44
N GLY A 43 5.78 -10.82 -4.98
CA GLY A 43 5.77 -10.43 -3.58
C GLY A 43 4.41 -9.91 -3.13
N SER A 44 3.64 -9.27 -4.01
CA SER A 44 2.23 -8.95 -3.75
C SER A 44 1.39 -10.21 -3.59
N HIS A 45 1.55 -11.21 -4.46
CA HIS A 45 0.87 -12.49 -4.30
C HIS A 45 1.27 -13.22 -3.00
N LEU A 46 2.55 -13.16 -2.61
CA LEU A 46 3.00 -13.71 -1.33
C LEU A 46 2.37 -12.97 -0.15
N PHE A 47 2.20 -11.65 -0.24
CA PHE A 47 1.51 -10.88 0.78
C PHE A 47 0.03 -11.26 0.91
N ASP A 48 -0.66 -11.52 -0.19
CA ASP A 48 -2.04 -12.04 -0.17
C ASP A 48 -2.12 -13.39 0.57
N LEU A 49 -1.14 -14.27 0.33
CA LEU A 49 -1.04 -15.54 1.07
C LEU A 49 -0.74 -15.34 2.56
N ILE A 50 0.13 -14.38 2.91
CA ILE A 50 0.41 -14.02 4.30
C ILE A 50 -0.87 -13.58 5.00
N CYS A 51 -1.68 -12.74 4.38
CA CYS A 51 -2.97 -12.26 4.91
C CYS A 51 -3.96 -13.38 5.26
N ALA A 52 -3.84 -14.55 4.64
CA ALA A 52 -4.69 -15.71 4.89
C ALA A 52 -4.17 -16.63 6.02
N THR A 53 -2.94 -16.42 6.51
CA THR A 53 -2.37 -17.25 7.58
C THR A 53 -3.11 -17.04 8.92
N PRO A 54 -3.21 -18.08 9.77
CA PRO A 54 -3.84 -17.94 11.08
C PRO A 54 -3.08 -16.96 12.00
N GLU A 55 -1.76 -16.89 11.87
CA GLU A 55 -0.86 -16.02 12.64
C GLU A 55 -0.99 -14.54 12.25
N TYR A 56 -1.17 -14.24 10.95
CA TYR A 56 -1.33 -12.88 10.45
C TYR A 56 -2.78 -12.40 10.57
N TYR A 57 -3.20 -12.14 11.80
CA TYR A 57 -4.53 -11.62 12.09
C TYR A 57 -4.89 -10.22 11.53
N PRO A 58 -3.96 -9.28 11.20
CA PRO A 58 -4.31 -7.90 10.89
C PRO A 58 -5.42 -7.72 9.84
N THR A 59 -5.28 -8.35 8.67
CA THR A 59 -6.23 -8.24 7.55
C THR A 59 -7.62 -8.72 7.96
N ARG A 60 -7.70 -9.87 8.66
CA ARG A 60 -8.97 -10.43 9.15
C ARG A 60 -9.63 -9.53 10.20
N THR A 61 -8.84 -8.94 11.09
CA THR A 61 -9.35 -8.04 12.13
C THR A 61 -9.85 -6.73 11.53
N GLU A 62 -9.11 -6.13 10.61
CA GLU A 62 -9.54 -4.91 9.91
C GLU A 62 -10.83 -5.15 9.12
N THR A 63 -10.89 -6.24 8.36
CA THR A 63 -12.10 -6.65 7.62
C THR A 63 -13.29 -6.77 8.56
N ALA A 64 -13.14 -7.46 9.69
CA ALA A 64 -14.24 -7.62 10.66
C ALA A 64 -14.71 -6.30 11.28
N ILE A 65 -13.81 -5.33 11.48
CA ILE A 65 -14.15 -3.98 11.96
C ILE A 65 -14.94 -3.23 10.88
N LEU A 66 -14.48 -3.27 9.63
CA LEU A 66 -15.14 -2.61 8.50
C LEU A 66 -16.52 -3.22 8.21
N GLU A 67 -16.66 -4.54 8.27
CA GLU A 67 -17.95 -5.23 8.14
C GLU A 67 -18.92 -4.81 9.25
N ARG A 68 -18.43 -4.73 10.49
CA ARG A 68 -19.27 -4.42 11.66
C ARG A 68 -19.70 -2.96 11.72
N TYR A 69 -18.80 -2.04 11.38
CA TYR A 69 -18.99 -0.61 11.63
C TYR A 69 -19.05 0.23 10.35
N GLY A 70 -18.80 -0.34 9.16
CA GLY A 70 -18.72 0.39 7.90
C GLY A 70 -19.97 1.20 7.58
N ALA A 71 -21.16 0.66 7.84
CA ALA A 71 -22.42 1.40 7.66
C ALA A 71 -22.53 2.62 8.59
N GLN A 72 -22.06 2.49 9.85
CA GLN A 72 -22.06 3.60 10.81
C GLN A 72 -21.04 4.67 10.42
N MET A 73 -19.86 4.26 9.94
CA MET A 73 -18.85 5.17 9.41
C MET A 73 -19.39 5.92 8.20
N ALA A 74 -20.00 5.22 7.23
CA ALA A 74 -20.59 5.81 6.04
C ALA A 74 -21.70 6.83 6.38
N ALA A 75 -22.56 6.52 7.36
CA ALA A 75 -23.59 7.45 7.82
C ALA A 75 -23.01 8.75 8.42
N ARG A 76 -21.84 8.68 9.08
CA ARG A 76 -21.13 9.84 9.64
C ARG A 76 -20.40 10.66 8.58
N ILE A 77 -19.84 10.00 7.57
CA ILE A 77 -19.14 10.64 6.44
C ILE A 77 -20.15 11.40 5.55
N GLY A 78 -21.33 10.83 5.33
CA GLY A 78 -22.39 11.40 4.51
C GLY A 78 -22.26 11.05 3.02
N ALA A 79 -23.35 11.19 2.28
CA ALA A 79 -23.46 10.73 0.89
C ALA A 79 -22.63 11.53 -0.12
N SER A 80 -22.18 12.74 0.23
CA SER A 80 -21.38 13.61 -0.64
C SER A 80 -19.93 13.63 -0.20
N CYS A 81 -19.26 12.47 -0.28
CA CYS A 81 -17.85 12.33 0.05
C CYS A 81 -17.03 11.85 -1.16
N ARG A 82 -15.71 12.10 -1.10
CA ARG A 82 -14.74 11.45 -1.96
C ARG A 82 -13.95 10.46 -1.12
N LEU A 83 -13.96 9.19 -1.51
CA LEU A 83 -13.13 8.17 -0.90
C LEU A 83 -11.79 8.15 -1.62
N ILE A 84 -10.70 8.22 -0.86
CA ILE A 84 -9.33 8.11 -1.36
C ILE A 84 -8.69 6.95 -0.60
N GLU A 85 -8.28 5.93 -1.34
CA GLU A 85 -7.58 4.77 -0.79
C GLU A 85 -6.09 4.87 -1.13
N LEU A 86 -5.27 4.93 -0.09
CA LEU A 86 -3.83 5.07 -0.25
C LEU A 86 -3.19 3.68 -0.21
N GLY A 87 -2.62 3.25 -1.34
CA GLY A 87 -1.98 1.94 -1.44
C GLY A 87 -3.01 0.80 -1.50
N SER A 88 -3.97 0.90 -2.42
CA SER A 88 -5.12 -0.02 -2.53
C SER A 88 -4.75 -1.49 -2.75
N GLY A 89 -3.49 -1.82 -3.05
CA GLY A 89 -3.05 -3.20 -3.21
C GLY A 89 -4.00 -4.04 -4.08
N SER A 90 -4.37 -5.21 -3.57
CA SER A 90 -5.43 -6.09 -4.09
C SER A 90 -6.78 -5.75 -3.42
N ALA A 91 -7.34 -4.58 -3.71
CA ALA A 91 -8.69 -4.20 -3.27
C ALA A 91 -9.79 -4.96 -4.02
#